data_AF-X8J1Q4-F1
#
_entry.id   AF-X8J1Q4-F1
#
_cell.length_a   1.000
_cell.length_b   1.000
_cell.length_c   1.000
_cell.angle_alpha   90.00
_cell.angle_beta   90.00
_cell.angle_gamma   90.00
#
_symmetry.space_group_name_H-M   'P 1'
#
loop_
_entity.id
_entity.type
_entity.pdbx_description
1 polymer ?
#
loop_
_entity_poly.entity_id
_entity_poly.type
_entity_poly.pdbx_seq_one_letter_code
_entity_poly.pdbx_strand_id
1 'polypeptide(L)'
;MKRTEKPALELADGFRSIPERIIDFQSTYQLMIDRDQSDINEDMRVLNEQIETLKSKIKDYEEEAWNTMQARLLSEDDAVPIGFDALVAIETLVGPGHREPLIPKYLRGVKTTAIMIRTHTKMFHADSELRQKQAKLETLKAGAEDLQHWIQGYVKITEARTGVTCDKIKAIALVWGAVRTDAQTLHESMANPVKSHVSEQRFQTLVLETLGIVPLYEKLEGILQGYANTVV
;
A
#
# COMPACT_ATOMS: atom_id res chain seq x y z
N MET A 1 5.60 -53.32 -6.68
CA MET A 1 5.46 -52.04 -7.40
C MET A 1 4.66 -50.97 -6.65
N LYS A 2 3.71 -51.30 -5.76
CA LYS A 2 3.05 -50.31 -4.84
C LYS A 2 4.00 -49.38 -4.05
N ARG A 3 5.29 -49.72 -3.94
CA ARG A 3 6.30 -48.93 -3.21
C ARG A 3 6.77 -47.67 -3.94
N THR A 4 6.64 -47.56 -5.27
CA THR A 4 7.12 -46.39 -6.05
C THR A 4 5.99 -45.45 -6.48
N GLU A 5 4.75 -45.95 -6.58
CA GLU A 5 3.58 -45.14 -6.97
C GLU A 5 3.17 -44.13 -5.89
N LYS A 6 3.24 -44.53 -4.61
CA LYS A 6 2.86 -43.67 -3.48
C LYS A 6 3.84 -42.49 -3.31
N PRO A 7 5.17 -42.71 -3.28
CA PRO A 7 6.13 -41.60 -3.26
C PRO A 7 6.03 -40.66 -4.45
N ALA A 8 5.79 -41.17 -5.66
CA ALA A 8 5.61 -40.33 -6.86
C ALA A 8 4.33 -39.46 -6.78
N LEU A 9 3.25 -39.97 -6.17
CA LEU A 9 2.05 -39.18 -5.87
C LEU A 9 2.37 -38.06 -4.89
N GLU A 10 2.97 -38.42 -3.76
CA GLU A 10 3.26 -37.51 -2.66
C GLU A 10 4.20 -36.39 -3.12
N LEU A 11 5.17 -36.71 -3.99
CA LEU A 11 6.04 -35.73 -4.64
C LEU A 11 5.26 -34.82 -5.61
N ALA A 12 4.44 -35.38 -6.50
CA ALA A 12 3.66 -34.58 -7.46
C ALA A 12 2.67 -33.65 -6.76
N ASP A 13 1.96 -34.13 -5.74
CA ASP A 13 1.03 -33.33 -4.93
C ASP A 13 1.79 -32.30 -4.09
N GLY A 14 2.95 -32.66 -3.54
CA GLY A 14 3.85 -31.75 -2.84
C GLY A 14 4.25 -30.57 -3.72
N PHE A 15 4.74 -30.83 -4.94
CA PHE A 15 5.08 -29.76 -5.89
C PHE A 15 3.86 -28.97 -6.36
N ARG A 16 2.68 -29.60 -6.51
CA ARG A 16 1.45 -28.89 -6.88
C ARG A 16 0.96 -27.91 -5.80
N SER A 17 1.10 -28.31 -4.52
CA SER A 17 0.63 -27.51 -3.39
C SER A 17 1.46 -26.24 -3.13
N ILE A 18 2.73 -26.21 -3.54
CA ILE A 18 3.64 -25.08 -3.28
C ILE A 18 3.17 -23.81 -4.01
N PRO A 19 2.92 -23.82 -5.33
CA PRO A 19 2.35 -22.68 -6.05
C PRO A 19 1.02 -22.20 -5.48
N GLU A 20 0.13 -23.10 -5.12
CA GLU A 20 -1.18 -22.76 -4.54
C GLU A 20 -1.02 -21.95 -3.26
N ARG A 21 -0.19 -22.41 -2.33
CA ARG A 21 0.11 -21.71 -1.07
C ARG A 21 0.77 -20.36 -1.29
N ILE A 22 1.65 -20.23 -2.29
CA ILE A 22 2.30 -18.96 -2.63
C ILE A 22 1.27 -17.97 -3.18
N ILE A 23 0.36 -18.41 -4.05
CA ILE A 23 -0.71 -17.58 -4.61
C ILE A 23 -1.70 -17.15 -3.52
N ASP A 24 -2.06 -18.03 -2.60
CA ASP A 24 -2.92 -17.71 -1.46
C ASP A 24 -2.28 -16.67 -0.53
N PHE A 25 -0.98 -16.84 -0.25
CA PHE A 25 -0.21 -15.85 0.51
C PHE A 25 -0.17 -14.50 -0.22
N GLN A 26 0.07 -14.51 -1.55
CA GLN A 26 0.08 -13.30 -2.37
C GLN A 26 -1.24 -12.55 -2.34
N SER A 27 -2.34 -13.28 -2.51
CA SER A 27 -3.69 -12.72 -2.47
C SER A 27 -3.99 -12.12 -1.09
N THR A 28 -3.55 -12.79 -0.02
CA THR A 28 -3.77 -12.34 1.36
C THR A 28 -3.04 -11.03 1.66
N TYR A 29 -1.75 -10.92 1.32
CA TYR A 29 -1.05 -9.66 1.59
C TYR A 29 -1.53 -8.55 0.65
N GLN A 30 -1.95 -8.84 -0.59
CA GLN A 30 -2.47 -7.82 -1.50
C GLN A 30 -3.71 -7.15 -0.90
N LEU A 31 -4.59 -7.93 -0.26
CA LEU A 31 -5.72 -7.39 0.49
C LEU A 31 -5.30 -6.48 1.65
N MET A 32 -4.19 -6.80 2.32
CA MET A 32 -3.65 -5.94 3.39
C MET A 32 -3.12 -4.62 2.82
N ILE A 33 -2.38 -4.67 1.72
CA ILE A 33 -1.88 -3.48 1.02
C ILE A 33 -3.03 -2.59 0.55
N ASP A 34 -4.04 -3.17 -0.08
CA ASP A 34 -5.20 -2.44 -0.60
C ASP A 34 -5.98 -1.76 0.53
N ARG A 35 -6.10 -2.45 1.69
CA ARG A 35 -6.72 -1.88 2.89
C ARG A 35 -5.91 -0.71 3.44
N ASP A 36 -4.61 -0.86 3.63
CA ASP A 36 -3.76 0.19 4.17
C ASP A 36 -3.74 1.42 3.24
N GLN A 37 -3.72 1.20 1.91
CA GLN A 37 -3.85 2.26 0.92
C GLN A 37 -5.20 2.99 1.01
N SER A 38 -6.29 2.24 1.21
CA SER A 38 -7.62 2.80 1.41
C SER A 38 -7.70 3.65 2.69
N ASP A 39 -7.15 3.15 3.80
CA ASP A 39 -7.14 3.84 5.09
C ASP A 39 -6.34 5.15 5.01
N ILE A 40 -5.16 5.13 4.36
CA ILE A 40 -4.36 6.33 4.09
C ILE A 40 -5.14 7.34 3.24
N ASN A 41 -5.78 6.89 2.16
CA ASN A 41 -6.56 7.78 1.28
C ASN A 41 -7.72 8.43 2.02
N GLU A 42 -8.41 7.68 2.87
CA GLU A 42 -9.52 8.18 3.69
C GLU A 42 -9.04 9.20 4.73
N ASP A 43 -7.94 8.92 5.44
CA ASP A 43 -7.31 9.86 6.37
C ASP A 43 -6.90 11.17 5.68
N MET A 44 -6.34 11.06 4.47
CA MET A 44 -6.02 12.20 3.61
C MET A 44 -7.27 13.01 3.24
N ARG A 45 -8.36 12.34 2.87
CA ARG A 45 -9.65 12.99 2.53
C ARG A 45 -10.19 13.76 3.73
N VAL A 46 -10.27 13.10 4.89
CA VAL A 46 -10.76 13.71 6.14
C VAL A 46 -9.89 14.89 6.57
N LEU A 47 -8.55 14.78 6.47
CA LEU A 47 -7.65 15.90 6.78
C LEU A 47 -7.84 17.08 5.84
N ASN A 48 -8.03 16.84 4.54
CA ASN A 48 -8.33 17.92 3.58
C ASN A 48 -9.64 18.63 3.91
N GLU A 49 -10.70 17.88 4.23
CA GLU A 49 -12.00 18.48 4.62
C GLU A 49 -11.88 19.34 5.89
N GLN A 50 -11.11 18.86 6.88
CA GLN A 50 -10.83 19.63 8.09
C GLN A 50 -10.01 20.89 7.82
N ILE A 51 -9.03 20.82 6.91
CA ILE A 51 -8.22 21.97 6.47
C ILE A 51 -9.10 23.02 5.79
N GLU A 52 -9.98 22.62 4.87
CA GLU A 52 -10.88 23.55 4.18
C GLU A 52 -11.89 24.18 5.15
N THR A 53 -12.40 23.39 6.11
CA THR A 53 -13.26 23.91 7.19
C THR A 53 -12.53 24.96 8.04
N LEU A 54 -11.26 24.72 8.40
CA LEU A 54 -10.46 25.67 9.16
C LEU A 54 -10.16 26.94 8.37
N LYS A 55 -9.82 26.84 7.09
CA LYS A 55 -9.65 28.00 6.20
C LYS A 55 -10.91 28.86 6.15
N SER A 56 -12.08 28.24 6.00
CA SER A 56 -13.36 28.95 6.03
C SER A 56 -13.58 29.68 7.36
N LYS A 57 -13.33 28.99 8.49
CA LYS A 57 -13.48 29.61 9.82
C LYS A 57 -12.54 30.79 10.05
N ILE A 58 -11.29 30.68 9.58
CA ILE A 58 -10.32 31.78 9.67
C ILE A 58 -10.83 32.98 8.89
N LYS A 59 -11.33 32.76 7.67
CA LYS A 59 -11.93 33.82 6.86
C LYS A 59 -13.14 34.46 7.55
N ASP A 60 -14.01 33.67 8.16
CA ASP A 60 -15.16 34.19 8.92
C ASP A 60 -14.71 35.07 10.11
N TYR A 61 -13.63 34.67 10.81
CA TYR A 61 -13.05 35.48 11.89
C TYR A 61 -12.38 36.76 11.39
N GLU A 62 -11.73 36.72 10.23
CA GLU A 62 -11.16 37.91 9.57
C GLU A 62 -12.27 38.90 9.19
N GLU A 63 -13.38 38.42 8.62
CA GLU A 63 -14.56 39.23 8.30
C GLU A 63 -15.23 39.79 9.58
N GLU A 64 -15.37 38.99 10.65
CA GLU A 64 -15.90 39.45 11.95
C GLU A 64 -15.03 40.56 12.55
N ALA A 65 -13.70 40.39 12.52
CA ALA A 65 -12.75 41.39 13.00
C ALA A 65 -12.82 42.68 12.18
N TRP A 66 -12.87 42.56 10.84
CA TRP A 66 -13.00 43.69 9.93
C TRP A 66 -14.29 44.47 10.15
N ASN A 67 -15.43 43.78 10.19
CA ASN A 67 -16.74 44.41 10.40
C ASN A 67 -16.83 45.11 11.76
N THR A 68 -16.28 44.50 12.81
CA THR A 68 -16.22 45.09 14.16
C THR A 68 -15.38 46.36 14.19
N MET A 69 -14.26 46.37 13.46
CA MET A 69 -13.40 47.54 13.30
C MET A 69 -14.09 48.64 12.49
N GLN A 70 -14.71 48.30 11.36
CA GLN A 70 -15.39 49.25 10.48
C GLN A 70 -16.58 49.92 11.18
N ALA A 71 -17.43 49.15 11.88
CA ALA A 71 -18.55 49.70 12.65
C ALA A 71 -18.10 50.71 13.72
N ARG A 72 -16.90 50.51 14.27
CA ARG A 72 -16.31 51.41 15.25
C ARG A 72 -15.69 52.67 14.63
N LEU A 73 -15.10 52.56 13.44
CA LEU A 73 -14.58 53.72 12.70
C LEU A 73 -15.70 54.64 12.18
N LEU A 74 -16.90 54.09 11.98
CA LEU A 74 -18.07 54.81 11.45
C LEU A 74 -19.02 55.37 12.53
N SER A 75 -18.79 55.11 13.83
CA SER A 75 -19.64 55.69 14.88
C SER A 75 -19.32 57.18 15.07
N GLU A 76 -20.28 58.05 14.75
CA GLU A 76 -20.14 59.52 14.67
C GLU A 76 -19.81 60.24 15.99
N ASP A 77 -19.81 59.56 17.14
CA ASP A 77 -19.65 60.21 18.46
C ASP A 77 -18.20 60.52 18.87
N ASP A 78 -17.18 60.08 18.14
CA ASP A 78 -15.76 60.29 18.51
C ASP A 78 -14.89 60.59 17.28
N ALA A 79 -15.27 61.61 16.51
CA ALA A 79 -14.47 62.17 15.41
C ALA A 79 -13.21 62.90 15.96
N VAL A 80 -12.24 62.13 16.45
CA VAL A 80 -10.85 62.59 16.65
C VAL A 80 -10.03 62.06 15.46
N PRO A 81 -9.12 62.87 14.86
CA PRO A 81 -8.34 62.49 13.68
C PRO A 81 -7.27 61.43 14.02
N ILE A 82 -7.71 60.20 14.28
CA ILE A 82 -6.88 59.01 14.56
C ILE A 82 -7.06 57.96 13.44
N GLY A 83 -7.99 58.20 12.51
CA GLY A 83 -8.40 57.25 11.49
C GLY A 83 -7.27 56.73 10.60
N PHE A 84 -6.21 57.50 10.36
CA PHE A 84 -5.11 57.09 9.47
C PHE A 84 -4.03 56.26 10.20
N ASP A 85 -3.61 56.65 11.40
CA ASP A 85 -2.57 55.94 12.16
C ASP A 85 -3.06 54.58 12.69
N ALA A 86 -4.35 54.47 13.03
CA ALA A 86 -4.97 53.19 13.40
C ALA A 86 -5.09 52.24 12.20
N LEU A 87 -5.35 52.76 10.99
CA LEU A 87 -5.37 51.97 9.76
C LEU A 87 -3.96 51.50 9.37
N VAL A 88 -2.94 52.37 9.47
CA VAL A 88 -1.53 52.03 9.20
C VAL A 88 -0.98 51.00 10.18
N ALA A 89 -1.37 51.07 11.47
CA ALA A 89 -1.01 50.06 12.47
C ALA A 89 -1.63 48.69 12.17
N ILE A 90 -2.78 48.66 11.49
CA ILE A 90 -3.50 47.44 11.14
C ILE A 90 -2.98 46.86 9.83
N GLU A 91 -2.57 47.70 8.87
CA GLU A 91 -1.88 47.27 7.66
C GLU A 91 -0.50 46.63 7.97
N THR A 92 0.16 47.07 9.04
CA THR A 92 1.40 46.44 9.55
C THR A 92 1.16 45.15 10.35
N LEU A 93 -0.04 44.92 10.87
CA LEU A 93 -0.44 43.70 11.60
C LEU A 93 -0.77 42.51 10.67
N VAL A 94 -1.01 42.77 9.38
CA VAL A 94 -1.38 41.76 8.38
C VAL A 94 -0.16 41.31 7.52
N GLY A 95 1.03 41.86 7.77
CA GLY A 95 2.28 41.48 7.07
C GLY A 95 2.84 40.10 7.47
N PRO A 96 3.65 39.44 6.60
CA PRO A 96 3.71 37.97 6.48
C PRO A 96 4.46 37.22 7.59
N GLY A 97 4.85 37.84 8.70
CA GLY A 97 5.87 37.26 9.56
C GLY A 97 5.84 37.53 11.05
N HIS A 98 5.05 38.47 11.59
CA HIS A 98 5.17 38.85 13.01
C HIS A 98 3.82 38.77 13.72
N ARG A 99 3.62 37.68 14.48
CA ARG A 99 2.46 37.39 15.31
C ARG A 99 2.66 37.91 16.73
N GLU A 100 2.66 39.23 16.94
CA GLU A 100 2.48 39.80 18.29
C GLU A 100 1.14 40.54 18.37
N PRO A 101 0.29 40.20 19.37
CA PRO A 101 -1.02 40.81 19.51
C PRO A 101 -0.88 42.19 20.16
N LEU A 102 -0.49 43.19 19.39
CA LEU A 102 -0.61 44.59 19.81
C LEU A 102 -2.06 45.01 19.63
N ILE A 103 -2.90 44.67 20.62
CA ILE A 103 -4.25 45.23 20.76
C ILE A 103 -4.07 46.76 20.81
N PRO A 104 -4.51 47.52 19.80
CA PRO A 104 -4.25 48.94 19.77
C PRO A 104 -4.92 49.59 20.98
N LYS A 105 -4.17 50.37 21.77
CA LYS A 105 -4.66 51.22 22.88
C LYS A 105 -5.83 52.14 22.49
N TYR A 106 -6.13 52.25 21.19
CA TYR A 106 -7.15 53.08 20.58
C TYR A 106 -8.56 52.45 20.59
N LEU A 107 -8.71 51.18 21.00
CA LEU A 107 -10.02 50.57 21.23
C LEU A 107 -10.61 51.02 22.58
N ARG A 108 -11.07 52.27 22.72
CA ARG A 108 -11.85 52.75 23.88
C ARG A 108 -13.25 52.14 23.95
N GLY A 109 -13.39 50.97 24.55
CA GLY A 109 -14.69 50.36 24.83
C GLY A 109 -14.55 48.90 25.23
N VAL A 110 -14.77 48.58 26.51
CA VAL A 110 -14.50 47.26 27.10
C VAL A 110 -15.14 46.11 26.30
N LYS A 111 -16.35 46.33 25.77
CA LYS A 111 -17.06 45.32 24.95
C LYS A 111 -16.38 45.07 23.61
N THR A 112 -16.02 46.10 22.86
CA THR A 112 -15.40 45.96 21.52
C THR A 112 -13.98 45.40 21.62
N THR A 113 -13.22 45.82 22.65
CA THR A 113 -11.89 45.27 22.92
C THR A 113 -11.98 43.80 23.30
N ALA A 114 -12.95 43.40 24.12
CA ALA A 114 -13.17 41.99 24.45
C ALA A 114 -13.57 41.14 23.23
N ILE A 115 -14.38 41.66 22.31
CA ILE A 115 -14.74 40.98 21.06
C ILE A 115 -13.51 40.82 20.17
N MET A 116 -12.75 41.89 19.92
CA MET A 116 -11.49 41.85 19.16
C MET A 116 -10.49 40.84 19.71
N ILE A 117 -10.25 40.85 21.03
CA ILE A 117 -9.36 39.89 21.70
C ILE A 117 -9.87 38.47 21.46
N ARG A 118 -11.16 38.22 21.69
CA ARG A 118 -11.75 36.89 21.54
C ARG A 118 -11.64 36.38 20.11
N THR A 119 -11.93 37.21 19.11
CA THR A 119 -11.83 36.85 17.69
C THR A 119 -10.38 36.57 17.30
N HIS A 120 -9.44 37.41 17.76
CA HIS A 120 -8.01 37.20 17.51
C HIS A 120 -7.47 35.92 18.17
N THR A 121 -7.93 35.58 19.37
CA THR A 121 -7.58 34.31 20.04
C THR A 121 -8.14 33.11 19.26
N LYS A 122 -9.41 33.17 18.82
CA LYS A 122 -10.00 32.11 17.97
C LYS A 122 -9.24 31.93 16.66
N MET A 123 -8.89 33.04 16.00
CA MET A 123 -8.11 33.05 14.77
C MET A 123 -6.74 32.42 14.98
N PHE A 124 -6.01 32.82 16.04
CA PHE A 124 -4.71 32.24 16.39
C PHE A 124 -4.77 30.72 16.61
N HIS A 125 -5.79 30.23 17.33
CA HIS A 125 -5.98 28.79 17.54
C HIS A 125 -6.30 28.06 16.24
N ALA A 126 -7.20 28.59 15.41
CA ALA A 126 -7.55 28.01 14.13
C ALA A 126 -6.35 27.95 13.18
N ASP A 127 -5.53 29.00 13.15
CA ASP A 127 -4.28 29.08 12.39
C ASP A 127 -3.24 28.04 12.84
N SER A 128 -3.11 27.87 14.16
CA SER A 128 -2.21 26.86 14.74
C SER A 128 -2.68 25.45 14.37
N GLU A 129 -3.98 25.19 14.48
CA GLU A 129 -4.57 23.91 14.11
C GLU A 129 -4.43 23.63 12.60
N LEU A 130 -4.61 24.66 11.76
CA LEU A 130 -4.44 24.57 10.31
C LEU A 130 -3.02 24.14 9.96
N ARG A 131 -2.00 24.78 10.53
CA ARG A 131 -0.59 24.43 10.31
C ARG A 131 -0.29 23.00 10.75
N GLN A 132 -0.83 22.58 11.89
CA GLN A 132 -0.65 21.21 12.39
C GLN A 132 -1.28 20.17 11.44
N LYS A 133 -2.50 20.42 10.96
CA LYS A 133 -3.17 19.51 10.01
C LYS A 133 -2.48 19.49 8.66
N GLN A 134 -2.00 20.62 8.15
CA GLN A 134 -1.21 20.70 6.92
C GLN A 134 0.08 19.90 7.03
N ALA A 135 0.83 20.05 8.13
CA ALA A 135 2.04 19.26 8.36
C ALA A 135 1.74 17.75 8.42
N LYS A 136 0.64 17.36 9.09
CA LYS A 136 0.19 15.96 9.12
C LYS A 136 -0.18 15.45 7.73
N LEU A 137 -0.88 16.24 6.93
CA LEU A 137 -1.25 15.88 5.56
C LEU A 137 -0.01 15.67 4.68
N GLU A 138 0.99 16.55 4.74
CA GLU A 138 2.22 16.40 3.97
C GLU A 138 3.02 15.16 4.40
N THR A 139 3.04 14.86 5.70
CA THR A 139 3.64 13.61 6.21
C THR A 139 2.91 12.39 5.66
N LEU A 140 1.57 12.43 5.61
CA LEU A 140 0.76 11.32 5.11
C LEU A 140 0.94 11.12 3.60
N LYS A 141 1.03 12.20 2.82
CA LYS A 141 1.33 12.16 1.38
C LYS A 141 2.69 11.54 1.10
N ALA A 142 3.73 11.98 1.80
CA ALA A 142 5.07 11.41 1.66
C ALA A 142 5.06 9.90 1.99
N GLY A 143 4.39 9.51 3.07
CA GLY A 143 4.21 8.10 3.42
C GLY A 143 3.44 7.29 2.35
N ALA A 144 2.42 7.89 1.72
CA ALA A 144 1.65 7.27 0.64
C ALA A 144 2.50 7.09 -0.64
N GLU A 145 3.31 8.07 -0.99
CA GLU A 145 4.26 8.00 -2.11
C GLU A 145 5.33 6.94 -1.87
N ASP A 146 5.89 6.89 -0.67
CA ASP A 146 6.84 5.86 -0.26
C ASP A 146 6.21 4.47 -0.35
N LEU A 147 5.00 4.27 0.21
CA LEU A 147 4.27 3.00 0.12
C LEU A 147 4.08 2.58 -1.33
N GLN A 148 3.67 3.49 -2.20
CA GLN A 148 3.49 3.22 -3.63
C GLN A 148 4.82 2.83 -4.31
N HIS A 149 5.91 3.49 -3.95
CA HIS A 149 7.25 3.13 -4.42
C HIS A 149 7.64 1.72 -3.98
N TRP A 150 7.40 1.36 -2.72
CA TRP A 150 7.67 0.02 -2.20
C TRP A 150 6.85 -1.07 -2.90
N ILE A 151 5.55 -0.82 -3.12
CA ILE A 151 4.67 -1.74 -3.83
C ILE A 151 5.18 -1.98 -5.25
N GLN A 152 5.50 -0.91 -5.99
CA GLN A 152 5.94 -1.04 -7.38
C GLN A 152 7.36 -1.65 -7.48
N GLY A 153 8.28 -1.23 -6.62
CA GLY A 153 9.68 -1.61 -6.67
C GLY A 153 9.97 -3.00 -6.12
N TYR A 154 9.28 -3.42 -5.07
CA TYR A 154 9.60 -4.66 -4.37
C TYR A 154 8.50 -5.70 -4.49
N VAL A 155 7.25 -5.32 -4.19
CA VAL A 155 6.14 -6.27 -4.14
C VAL A 155 5.88 -6.84 -5.53
N LYS A 156 5.60 -5.98 -6.53
CA LYS A 156 5.32 -6.42 -7.90
C LYS A 156 6.49 -7.17 -8.56
N ILE A 157 7.73 -6.76 -8.30
CA ILE A 157 8.91 -7.46 -8.81
C ILE A 157 9.01 -8.85 -8.17
N THR A 158 8.80 -8.93 -6.86
CA THR A 158 8.83 -10.21 -6.14
C THR A 158 7.72 -11.12 -6.65
N GLU A 159 6.48 -10.64 -6.77
CA GLU A 159 5.35 -11.36 -7.36
C GLU A 159 5.70 -11.99 -8.70
N ALA A 160 6.20 -11.18 -9.64
CA ALA A 160 6.57 -11.63 -10.96
C ALA A 160 7.63 -12.75 -10.91
N ARG A 161 8.67 -12.57 -10.07
CA ARG A 161 9.74 -13.58 -9.88
C ARG A 161 9.21 -14.86 -9.25
N THR A 162 8.34 -14.75 -8.23
CA THR A 162 7.69 -15.90 -7.61
C THR A 162 6.73 -16.59 -8.56
N GLY A 163 6.04 -15.87 -9.45
CA GLY A 163 5.20 -16.44 -10.51
C GLY A 163 6.00 -17.34 -11.45
N VAL A 164 7.15 -16.84 -11.95
CA VAL A 164 8.07 -17.64 -12.78
C VAL A 164 8.55 -18.89 -12.04
N THR A 165 8.85 -18.78 -10.75
CA THR A 165 9.24 -19.93 -9.92
C THR A 165 8.09 -20.92 -9.73
N CYS A 166 6.86 -20.42 -9.51
CA CYS A 166 5.66 -21.24 -9.41
C CYS A 166 5.40 -22.04 -10.69
N ASP A 167 5.58 -21.42 -11.87
CA ASP A 167 5.42 -22.10 -13.16
C ASP A 167 6.45 -23.20 -13.35
N LYS A 168 7.70 -22.96 -12.95
CA LYS A 168 8.74 -24.01 -12.94
C LYS A 168 8.37 -25.16 -12.02
N ILE A 169 7.88 -24.87 -10.82
CA ILE A 169 7.45 -25.89 -9.86
C ILE A 169 6.25 -26.70 -10.39
N LYS A 170 5.28 -26.04 -11.03
CA LYS A 170 4.17 -26.72 -11.72
C LYS A 170 4.68 -27.65 -12.82
N ALA A 171 5.68 -27.23 -13.61
CA ALA A 171 6.29 -28.07 -14.62
C ALA A 171 6.95 -29.32 -14.01
N ILE A 172 7.63 -29.18 -12.86
CA ILE A 172 8.19 -30.32 -12.11
C ILE A 172 7.07 -31.28 -11.67
N ALA A 173 5.96 -30.77 -11.14
CA ALA A 173 4.82 -31.58 -10.76
C ALA A 173 4.23 -32.35 -11.95
N LEU A 174 4.16 -31.73 -13.14
CA LEU A 174 3.70 -32.37 -14.37
C LEU A 174 4.63 -33.49 -14.83
N VAL A 175 5.95 -33.28 -14.79
CA VAL A 175 6.93 -34.32 -15.12
C VAL A 175 6.75 -35.51 -14.19
N TRP A 176 6.70 -35.31 -12.88
CA TRP A 176 6.47 -36.41 -11.93
C TRP A 176 5.10 -37.10 -12.10
N GLY A 177 4.07 -36.35 -12.51
CA GLY A 177 2.78 -36.91 -12.89
C GLY A 177 2.84 -37.81 -14.13
N ALA A 178 3.58 -37.42 -15.16
CA ALA A 178 3.78 -38.23 -16.37
C ALA A 178 4.53 -39.53 -16.04
N VAL A 179 5.62 -39.40 -15.28
CA VAL A 179 6.44 -40.53 -14.81
C VAL A 179 5.62 -41.57 -14.05
N ARG A 180 4.75 -41.10 -13.15
CA ARG A 180 3.81 -41.97 -12.44
C ARG A 180 2.88 -42.70 -13.41
N THR A 181 2.31 -41.98 -14.38
CA THR A 181 1.36 -42.53 -15.35
C THR A 181 2.01 -43.59 -16.23
N ASP A 182 3.25 -43.35 -16.67
CA ASP A 182 4.02 -44.31 -17.47
C ASP A 182 4.38 -45.56 -16.64
N ALA A 183 4.80 -45.37 -15.39
CA ALA A 183 5.08 -46.48 -14.48
C ALA A 183 3.85 -47.35 -14.19
N GLN A 184 2.66 -46.73 -14.07
CA GLN A 184 1.38 -47.45 -13.92
C GLN A 184 1.03 -48.24 -15.18
N THR A 185 1.12 -47.60 -16.35
CA THR A 185 0.85 -48.24 -17.66
C THR A 185 1.78 -49.43 -17.90
N LEU A 186 3.05 -49.28 -17.52
CA LEU A 186 4.04 -50.35 -17.57
C LEU A 186 3.65 -51.52 -16.66
N HIS A 187 3.28 -51.22 -15.42
CA HIS A 187 2.86 -52.22 -14.45
C HIS A 187 1.64 -53.02 -14.93
N GLU A 188 0.59 -52.33 -15.40
CA GLU A 188 -0.62 -52.95 -15.93
C GLU A 188 -0.35 -53.81 -17.15
N SER A 189 0.60 -53.40 -17.99
CA SER A 189 1.03 -54.16 -19.17
C SER A 189 1.80 -55.43 -18.80
N MET A 190 2.63 -55.38 -17.74
CA MET A 190 3.35 -56.55 -17.23
C MET A 190 2.48 -57.50 -16.40
N ALA A 191 1.47 -56.97 -15.70
CA ALA A 191 0.59 -57.75 -14.83
C ALA A 191 -0.47 -58.57 -15.59
N ASN A 192 -0.64 -58.35 -16.90
CA ASN A 192 -1.60 -59.07 -17.74
C ASN A 192 -0.91 -60.13 -18.63
N PRO A 193 -0.85 -61.41 -18.22
CA PRO A 193 -0.10 -62.46 -18.92
C PRO A 193 -0.68 -62.88 -20.28
N VAL A 194 -1.91 -62.47 -20.62
CA VAL A 194 -2.59 -62.85 -21.88
C VAL A 194 -2.03 -62.12 -23.12
N LYS A 195 -1.13 -61.13 -22.96
CA LYS A 195 -0.54 -60.31 -24.04
C LYS A 195 0.99 -60.47 -24.21
N SER A 196 1.60 -61.54 -23.70
CA SER A 196 3.05 -61.59 -23.44
C SER A 196 4.01 -61.44 -24.64
N HIS A 197 3.58 -61.73 -25.87
CA HIS A 197 4.42 -61.50 -27.07
C HIS A 197 4.25 -60.10 -27.69
N VAL A 198 3.08 -59.47 -27.51
CA VAL A 198 2.86 -58.06 -27.90
C VAL A 198 3.43 -57.11 -26.83
N SER A 199 3.58 -57.59 -25.60
CA SER A 199 4.09 -56.79 -24.48
C SER A 199 5.59 -56.53 -24.56
N GLU A 200 6.42 -57.42 -25.13
CA GLU A 200 7.87 -57.22 -25.16
C GLU A 200 8.29 -56.12 -26.13
N GLN A 201 7.69 -56.09 -27.33
CA GLN A 201 7.94 -55.03 -28.32
C GLN A 201 7.42 -53.68 -27.82
N ARG A 202 6.23 -53.67 -27.20
CA ARG A 202 5.64 -52.46 -26.58
C ARG A 202 6.42 -52.00 -25.34
N PHE A 203 6.98 -52.93 -24.58
CA PHE A 203 7.89 -52.65 -23.46
C PHE A 203 9.19 -52.04 -23.96
N GLN A 204 9.80 -52.58 -25.01
CA GLN A 204 10.99 -52.00 -25.63
C GLN A 204 10.73 -50.59 -26.17
N THR A 205 9.57 -50.35 -26.82
CA THR A 205 9.17 -48.99 -27.24
C THR A 205 9.03 -48.05 -26.05
N LEU A 206 8.32 -48.45 -25.00
CA LEU A 206 8.18 -47.65 -23.78
C LEU A 206 9.54 -47.32 -23.15
N VAL A 207 10.43 -48.30 -23.00
CA VAL A 207 11.78 -48.12 -22.45
C VAL A 207 12.63 -47.20 -23.32
N LEU A 208 12.56 -47.34 -24.66
CA LEU A 208 13.24 -46.46 -25.61
C LEU A 208 12.71 -45.02 -25.56
N GLU A 209 11.40 -44.84 -25.39
CA GLU A 209 10.78 -43.53 -25.18
C GLU A 209 11.18 -42.93 -23.81
N THR A 210 11.31 -43.77 -22.76
CA THR A 210 11.77 -43.32 -21.43
C THR A 210 13.24 -42.91 -21.42
N LEU A 211 14.09 -43.50 -22.27
CA LEU A 211 15.50 -43.09 -22.42
C LEU A 211 15.65 -41.63 -22.85
N GLY A 212 14.66 -41.06 -23.55
CA GLY A 212 14.60 -39.64 -23.88
C GLY A 212 14.38 -38.72 -22.67
N ILE A 213 13.85 -39.26 -21.55
CA ILE A 213 13.53 -38.53 -20.32
C ILE A 213 14.72 -38.54 -19.34
N VAL A 214 15.66 -39.50 -19.48
CA VAL A 214 16.84 -39.63 -18.59
C VAL A 214 17.66 -38.33 -18.49
N PRO A 215 17.99 -37.61 -19.59
CA PRO A 215 18.72 -36.34 -19.48
C PRO A 215 17.94 -35.23 -18.75
N LEU A 216 16.60 -35.27 -18.81
CA LEU A 216 15.73 -34.35 -18.08
C LEU A 216 15.74 -34.65 -16.58
N TYR A 217 15.75 -35.93 -16.20
CA TYR A 217 15.89 -36.35 -14.80
C TYR A 217 17.22 -35.96 -14.19
N GLU A 218 18.34 -36.26 -14.85
CA GLU A 218 19.67 -35.91 -14.35
C GLU A 218 19.79 -34.40 -14.14
N LYS A 219 19.20 -33.61 -15.05
CA LYS A 219 19.17 -32.14 -14.92
C LYS A 219 18.27 -31.68 -13.77
N LEU A 220 17.11 -32.31 -13.57
CA LEU A 220 16.21 -32.03 -12.46
C LEU A 220 16.83 -32.41 -11.11
N GLU A 221 17.43 -33.59 -11.02
CA GLU A 221 18.14 -34.07 -9.84
C GLU A 221 19.31 -33.15 -9.50
N GLY A 222 20.11 -32.75 -10.50
CA GLY A 222 21.19 -31.77 -10.30
C GLY A 222 20.70 -30.40 -9.79
N ILE A 223 19.56 -29.90 -10.30
CA ILE A 223 18.95 -28.64 -9.81
C ILE A 223 18.45 -28.80 -8.37
N LEU A 224 17.74 -29.88 -8.07
CA LEU A 224 17.18 -30.15 -6.74
C LEU A 224 18.29 -30.37 -5.71
N GLN A 225 19.33 -31.10 -6.08
CA GLN A 225 20.49 -31.36 -5.21
C GLN A 225 21.34 -30.11 -5.01
N GLY A 226 21.53 -29.30 -6.06
CA GLY A 226 22.14 -27.98 -5.93
C GLY A 226 21.36 -27.07 -4.96
N TYR A 227 20.03 -27.06 -5.06
CA TYR A 227 19.19 -26.28 -4.16
C TYR A 227 19.24 -26.80 -2.72
N ALA A 228 19.12 -28.12 -2.52
CA ALA A 228 19.21 -28.76 -1.21
C ALA A 228 20.55 -28.46 -0.51
N ASN A 229 21.66 -28.45 -1.26
CA ASN A 229 22.98 -28.13 -0.73
C ASN A 229 23.19 -26.64 -0.42
N THR A 230 22.33 -25.75 -0.90
CA THR A 230 22.43 -24.30 -0.66
C THR A 230 21.53 -23.83 0.50
N VAL A 231 20.52 -24.63 0.86
CA VAL A 231 19.50 -24.31 1.87
C VAL A 231 19.76 -24.97 3.23
N VAL A 232 20.72 -25.90 3.29
CA VAL A 232 21.26 -26.53 4.52
C VAL A 232 22.53 -25.81 4.96
#